data_AF-A0A8X6PLG3-F1
#
_entry.id   AF-A0A8X6PLG3-F1
#
_cell.length_a   1.000
_cell.length_b   1.000
_cell.length_c   1.000
_cell.angle_alpha   90.00
_cell.angle_beta   90.00
_cell.angle_gamma   90.00
#
_symmetry.space_group_name_H-M   'P 1'
#
loop_
_entity.id
_entity.type
_entity.pdbx_description
1 polymer ?
#
loop_
_entity_poly.entity_id
_entity_poly.type
_entity_poly.pdbx_seq_one_letter_code
_entity_poly.pdbx_strand_id
1 'polypeptide(L)'
;MGKKFEQTCKLDPADPWRWENDLADEKYEIFDQYGKRESILPFSKWEELVEKKISMSILPPMLRSELLDVIRSVAAEADRWLKEHFPISLRSCEQEQYAQSCFQWSSLGKINRLKTAKTLLTNPRLHIDYLYSIAKHYDLMENTLSHRNTNLMCPNFMEGDEASRRSRSGAGAICEKFFEKSTLKYIAWPDYFAKSAPDQYLQYIQKVMSENYIEYEDLLFCLSHISEDEREIIFKKYALRILMYFLDWPLQSEFLYAAKHLLPYFTGNNFRDILTVILYERIMLGRKDFNYISLLKEFWAISPLLLRRFIETNSIYKILMHTMNYPIGEVFPHQKLFESFHGTGLMFGYQGMKYVLIRLETPDKSFVALNCDHFTPYLGYKFCSITYVYKLRRRKRDKALQTQTKERRTAFISKLRDLCHWPNRPT
;
A
#
# COMPACT_ATOMS: atom_id res chain seq x y z
N MET A 1 -39.95 -15.28 41.64
CA MET A 1 -39.10 -14.30 42.34
C MET A 1 -37.68 -14.39 41.77
N GLY A 2 -37.35 -13.56 40.78
CA GLY A 2 -36.02 -13.53 40.16
C GLY A 2 -35.27 -12.27 40.59
N LYS A 3 -34.10 -12.44 41.22
CA LYS A 3 -33.20 -11.32 41.54
C LYS A 3 -32.26 -11.08 40.37
N LYS A 4 -32.35 -9.89 39.76
CA LYS A 4 -31.32 -9.34 38.87
C LYS A 4 -30.08 -9.01 39.70
N PHE A 5 -28.92 -9.49 39.26
CA PHE A 5 -27.62 -8.97 39.68
C PHE A 5 -27.25 -7.82 38.74
N GLU A 6 -27.30 -6.59 39.24
CA GLU A 6 -26.59 -5.45 38.64
C GLU A 6 -25.29 -5.28 39.42
N GLN A 7 -24.18 -5.68 38.81
CA GLN A 7 -22.84 -5.39 39.31
C GLN A 7 -22.28 -4.24 38.47
N THR A 8 -22.31 -3.04 39.03
CA THR A 8 -21.61 -1.89 38.46
C THR A 8 -20.14 -1.99 38.81
N CYS A 9 -19.30 -2.30 37.82
CA CYS A 9 -17.85 -2.18 37.95
C CYS A 9 -17.49 -0.70 38.10
N LYS A 10 -17.13 -0.29 39.32
CA LYS A 10 -16.40 0.96 39.54
C LYS A 10 -14.95 0.70 39.12
N LEU A 11 -14.51 1.38 38.06
CA LEU A 11 -13.11 1.33 37.59
C LEU A 11 -12.19 1.99 38.62
N ASP A 12 -11.07 1.33 38.91
CA ASP A 12 -10.01 1.80 39.79
C ASP A 12 -9.21 2.92 39.10
N PRO A 13 -9.05 4.11 39.71
CA PRO A 13 -8.24 5.19 39.16
C PRO A 13 -6.73 4.87 39.07
N ALA A 14 -6.27 3.76 39.66
CA ALA A 14 -4.88 3.31 39.60
C ALA A 14 -4.56 2.33 38.46
N ASP A 15 -5.34 2.31 37.38
CA ASP A 15 -5.13 1.40 36.24
C ASP A 15 -3.76 1.66 35.56
N PRO A 16 -2.79 0.72 35.64
CA PRO A 16 -1.47 0.85 35.01
C PRO A 16 -1.52 0.84 33.48
N TRP A 17 -2.69 0.63 32.86
CA TRP A 17 -2.89 0.70 31.42
C TRP A 17 -3.32 2.09 30.91
N ARG A 18 -3.35 3.12 31.76
CA ARG A 18 -3.68 4.50 31.37
C ARG A 18 -2.50 5.16 30.63
N TRP A 19 -2.63 5.31 29.33
CA TRP A 19 -1.60 5.80 28.39
C TRP A 19 -1.10 7.24 28.64
N GLU A 20 -1.79 8.01 29.48
CA GLU A 20 -1.59 9.46 29.59
C GLU A 20 -0.38 9.89 30.46
N ASN A 21 0.12 9.04 31.37
CA ASN A 21 1.07 9.49 32.39
C ASN A 21 2.56 9.21 32.08
N ASP A 22 2.88 8.14 31.34
CA ASP A 22 4.29 7.77 31.07
C ASP A 22 4.94 8.57 29.92
N LEU A 23 4.16 9.39 29.19
CA LEU A 23 4.64 10.19 28.05
C LEU A 23 5.08 11.61 28.45
N ALA A 24 4.96 11.98 29.73
CA ALA A 24 5.22 13.35 30.18
C ALA A 24 6.72 13.69 30.27
N ASP A 25 7.59 12.70 30.46
CA ASP A 25 8.98 12.92 30.90
C ASP A 25 10.05 12.83 29.79
N GLU A 26 9.74 12.34 28.59
CA GLU A 26 10.66 12.32 27.43
C GLU A 26 10.15 13.24 26.31
N LYS A 27 10.27 14.56 26.50
CA LYS A 27 9.89 15.57 25.49
C LYS A 27 10.97 15.72 24.42
N TYR A 28 10.69 15.27 23.20
CA TYR A 28 11.35 15.77 22.00
C TYR A 28 10.49 16.86 21.38
N GLU A 29 10.99 18.10 21.38
CA GLU A 29 10.30 19.24 20.78
C GLU A 29 10.52 19.23 19.26
N ILE A 30 9.46 18.98 18.49
CA ILE A 30 9.44 19.25 17.05
C ILE A 30 8.39 20.33 16.83
N PHE A 31 8.81 21.46 16.27
CA PHE A 31 7.93 22.55 15.90
C PHE A 31 7.52 22.38 14.44
N ASP A 32 6.21 22.44 14.17
CA ASP A 32 5.76 22.61 12.79
C ASP A 32 6.07 24.05 12.29
N GLN A 33 5.88 24.29 11.00
CA GLN A 33 6.10 25.61 10.39
C GLN A 33 5.17 26.73 10.95
N TYR A 34 4.27 26.40 11.88
CA TYR A 34 3.32 27.29 12.52
C TYR A 34 3.52 27.43 14.04
N GLY A 35 4.54 26.79 14.62
CA GLY A 35 4.85 26.87 16.04
C GLY A 35 3.85 26.12 16.95
N LYS A 36 3.02 25.23 16.41
CA LYS A 36 2.07 24.44 17.20
C LYS A 36 2.78 23.27 17.86
N ARG A 37 2.61 23.14 19.18
CA ARG A 37 3.15 22.04 20.02
C ARG A 37 2.37 20.76 19.73
N GLU A 38 3.00 19.80 19.07
CA GLU A 38 2.47 18.44 18.97
C GLU A 38 3.60 17.46 19.32
N SER A 39 3.53 16.88 20.53
CA SER A 39 4.41 15.78 20.94
C SER A 39 3.90 14.51 20.28
N ILE A 40 4.28 14.26 19.03
CA ILE A 40 3.88 13.02 18.39
C ILE A 40 5.10 12.26 17.89
N LEU A 41 5.20 11.04 18.41
CA LEU A 41 6.21 10.09 18.05
C LEU A 41 5.90 9.60 16.65
N PRO A 42 6.80 9.78 15.67
CA PRO A 42 6.63 9.19 14.35
C PRO A 42 6.41 7.69 14.49
N PHE A 43 5.73 7.06 13.53
CA PHE A 43 5.50 5.61 13.51
C PHE A 43 6.82 4.81 13.66
N SER A 44 7.98 5.39 13.36
CA SER A 44 9.27 4.76 13.64
C SER A 44 9.59 4.55 15.13
N LYS A 45 8.92 5.26 16.06
CA LYS A 45 9.20 5.22 17.50
C LYS A 45 8.18 4.41 18.31
N TRP A 46 7.05 3.99 17.74
CA TRP A 46 6.10 3.15 18.48
C TRP A 46 6.70 1.78 18.79
N GLU A 47 7.54 1.25 17.89
CA GLU A 47 8.15 -0.08 18.05
C GLU A 47 9.03 -0.11 19.31
N GLU A 48 9.89 0.90 19.50
CA GLU A 48 10.73 1.03 20.71
C GLU A 48 9.89 1.11 22.00
N LEU A 49 8.77 1.84 21.97
CA LEU A 49 7.88 1.94 23.13
C LEU A 49 7.17 0.63 23.45
N VAL A 50 6.66 -0.06 22.41
CA VAL A 50 6.00 -1.35 22.57
C VAL A 50 6.99 -2.40 23.06
N GLU A 51 8.19 -2.44 22.49
CA GLU A 51 9.27 -3.32 22.94
C GLU A 51 9.65 -3.04 24.38
N LYS A 52 9.83 -1.77 24.78
CA LYS A 52 10.10 -1.38 26.17
C LYS A 52 9.00 -1.86 27.11
N LYS A 53 7.73 -1.61 26.77
CA LYS A 53 6.57 -2.03 27.59
C LYS A 53 6.45 -3.55 27.69
N ILE A 54 6.63 -4.28 26.60
CA ILE A 54 6.57 -5.74 26.61
C ILE A 54 7.75 -6.33 27.39
N SER A 55 8.94 -5.72 27.29
CA SER A 55 10.11 -6.14 28.05
C SER A 55 9.93 -5.96 29.56
N MET A 56 9.14 -4.96 29.96
CA MET A 56 8.76 -4.72 31.37
C MET A 56 7.60 -5.60 31.85
N SER A 57 6.90 -6.31 30.96
CA SER A 57 5.79 -7.17 31.34
C SER A 57 6.24 -8.44 32.07
N ILE A 58 5.36 -9.00 32.92
CA ILE A 58 5.60 -10.26 33.63
C ILE A 58 5.49 -11.50 32.73
N LEU A 59 5.27 -11.33 31.43
CA LEU A 59 5.09 -12.44 30.50
C LEU A 59 6.38 -13.29 30.40
N PRO A 60 6.27 -14.61 30.22
CA PRO A 60 7.40 -15.45 29.82
C PRO A 60 8.07 -14.93 28.54
N PRO A 61 9.41 -15.06 28.38
CA PRO A 61 10.13 -14.55 27.21
C PRO A 61 9.57 -15.00 25.86
N MET A 62 9.10 -16.26 25.77
CA MET A 62 8.48 -16.80 24.56
C MET A 62 7.21 -16.04 24.17
N LEU A 63 6.32 -15.80 25.15
CA LEU A 63 5.08 -15.05 24.93
C LEU A 63 5.34 -13.56 24.63
N ARG A 64 6.41 -12.97 25.17
CA ARG A 64 6.83 -11.61 24.80
C ARG A 64 7.19 -11.51 23.33
N SER A 65 7.94 -12.48 22.82
CA SER A 65 8.33 -12.52 21.41
C SER A 65 7.09 -12.70 20.51
N GLU A 66 6.24 -13.67 20.82
CA GLU A 66 5.01 -13.92 20.04
C GLU A 66 4.08 -12.71 20.05
N LEU A 67 3.91 -12.05 21.21
CA LEU A 67 3.10 -10.84 21.32
C LEU A 67 3.69 -9.69 20.51
N LEU A 68 5.01 -9.50 20.53
CA LEU A 68 5.69 -8.48 19.71
C LEU A 68 5.45 -8.71 18.23
N ASP A 69 5.54 -9.96 17.78
CA ASP A 69 5.32 -10.31 16.37
C ASP A 69 3.87 -10.00 15.95
N VAL A 70 2.88 -10.35 16.78
CA VAL A 70 1.48 -9.99 16.52
C VAL A 70 1.28 -8.47 16.44
N ILE A 71 1.85 -7.70 17.37
CA ILE A 71 1.70 -6.24 17.36
C ILE A 71 2.37 -5.62 16.14
N ARG A 72 3.57 -6.10 15.77
CA ARG A 72 4.25 -5.66 14.53
C ARG A 72 3.40 -5.92 13.30
N SER A 73 2.73 -7.07 13.23
CA SER A 73 1.84 -7.37 12.11
C SER A 73 0.60 -6.47 12.06
N VAL A 74 -0.04 -6.25 13.20
CA VAL A 74 -1.19 -5.32 13.32
C VAL A 74 -0.78 -3.90 12.92
N ALA A 75 0.38 -3.43 13.39
CA ALA A 75 0.91 -2.13 13.06
C ALA A 75 1.28 -2.02 11.57
N ALA A 76 1.88 -3.06 10.98
CA ALA A 76 2.20 -3.10 9.56
C ALA A 76 0.95 -3.06 8.68
N GLU A 77 -0.14 -3.73 9.08
CA GLU A 77 -1.43 -3.67 8.39
C GLU A 77 -2.04 -2.26 8.48
N ALA A 78 -2.01 -1.64 9.65
CA ALA A 78 -2.40 -0.25 9.86
C ALA A 78 -1.63 0.73 8.95
N ASP A 79 -0.30 0.66 8.95
CA ASP A 79 0.55 1.53 8.11
C ASP A 79 0.30 1.29 6.62
N ARG A 80 0.12 0.03 6.20
CA ARG A 80 -0.24 -0.31 4.82
C ARG A 80 -1.55 0.35 4.42
N TRP A 81 -2.59 0.18 5.23
CA TRP A 81 -3.90 0.78 4.96
C TRP A 81 -3.80 2.31 4.87
N LEU A 82 -3.06 2.94 5.78
CA LEU A 82 -2.82 4.38 5.74
C LEU A 82 -2.05 4.80 4.48
N LYS A 83 -1.06 4.03 4.02
CA LYS A 83 -0.30 4.34 2.79
C LYS A 83 -1.14 4.25 1.54
N GLU A 84 -2.08 3.31 1.49
CA GLU A 84 -3.01 3.14 0.38
C GLU A 84 -4.03 4.29 0.29
N HIS A 85 -4.46 4.86 1.42
CA HIS A 85 -5.59 5.81 1.45
C HIS A 85 -5.18 7.25 1.78
N PHE A 86 -4.00 7.45 2.39
CA PHE A 86 -3.48 8.75 2.81
C PHE A 86 -2.12 8.98 2.17
N PRO A 87 -2.07 9.64 0.99
CA PRO A 87 -0.83 10.07 0.37
C PRO A 87 -0.02 10.87 1.39
N ILE A 88 1.30 10.68 1.42
CA ILE A 88 2.21 11.30 2.39
C ILE A 88 2.06 12.84 2.43
N SER A 89 1.77 13.45 1.27
CA SER A 89 1.55 14.90 1.13
C SER A 89 0.36 15.44 1.93
N LEU A 90 -0.52 14.54 2.37
CA LEU A 90 -1.77 14.84 3.04
C LEU A 90 -1.80 14.15 4.42
N ARG A 91 -0.68 13.91 5.09
CA ARG A 91 -0.72 13.38 6.47
C ARG A 91 -0.50 14.50 7.48
N SER A 92 -1.57 14.98 8.10
CA SER A 92 -1.42 15.58 9.43
C SER A 92 -1.46 14.48 10.49
N CYS A 93 -0.71 14.66 11.56
CA CYS A 93 -0.58 13.64 12.57
C CYS A 93 -1.90 13.38 13.33
N GLU A 94 -2.70 14.43 13.54
CA GLU A 94 -4.04 14.33 14.12
C GLU A 94 -4.98 13.46 13.26
N GLN A 95 -4.90 13.58 11.93
CA GLN A 95 -5.73 12.77 11.02
C GLN A 95 -5.32 11.30 11.00
N GLU A 96 -4.03 11.01 11.09
CA GLU A 96 -3.53 9.64 11.13
C GLU A 96 -3.97 8.92 12.41
N GLN A 97 -3.80 9.55 13.57
CA GLN A 97 -4.27 9.01 14.85
C GLN A 97 -5.79 8.78 14.85
N TYR A 98 -6.54 9.76 14.32
CA TYR A 98 -7.97 9.60 14.21
C TYR A 98 -8.33 8.43 13.29
N ALA A 99 -7.68 8.32 12.12
CA ALA A 99 -7.95 7.24 11.19
C ALA A 99 -7.70 5.87 11.84
N GLN A 100 -6.61 5.74 12.61
CA GLN A 100 -6.29 4.55 13.39
C GLN A 100 -7.37 4.22 14.43
N SER A 101 -7.91 5.23 15.13
CA SER A 101 -9.01 5.04 16.09
C SER A 101 -10.31 4.54 15.46
N CYS A 102 -10.47 4.69 14.14
CA CYS A 102 -11.62 4.22 13.39
C CYS A 102 -11.46 2.82 12.80
N PHE A 103 -10.27 2.22 12.88
CA PHE A 103 -10.03 0.89 12.32
C PHE A 103 -10.99 -0.13 12.91
N GLN A 104 -11.78 -0.74 12.03
CA GLN A 104 -12.66 -1.84 12.34
C GLN A 104 -11.90 -3.11 12.01
N TRP A 105 -11.53 -3.91 13.01
CA TRP A 105 -10.76 -5.13 12.80
C TRP A 105 -11.69 -6.32 12.48
N SER A 106 -11.23 -7.21 11.60
CA SER A 106 -11.87 -8.51 11.35
C SER A 106 -11.43 -9.53 12.42
N SER A 107 -12.14 -10.64 12.53
CA SER A 107 -11.75 -11.76 13.39
C SER A 107 -10.41 -12.40 12.98
N LEU A 108 -9.95 -12.14 11.75
CA LEU A 108 -8.65 -12.60 11.24
C LEU A 108 -7.51 -11.62 11.59
N GLY A 109 -7.78 -10.53 12.31
CA GLY A 109 -6.75 -9.55 12.67
C GLY A 109 -6.32 -8.65 11.50
N LYS A 110 -7.18 -8.49 10.49
CA LYS A 110 -7.03 -7.51 9.40
C LYS A 110 -7.95 -6.32 9.60
N ILE A 111 -7.65 -5.19 8.97
CA ILE A 111 -8.59 -4.08 8.90
C ILE A 111 -9.73 -4.47 7.97
N ASN A 112 -10.96 -4.47 8.48
CA ASN A 112 -12.17 -4.49 7.67
C ASN A 112 -12.26 -3.16 6.92
N ARG A 113 -11.70 -3.17 5.72
CA ARG A 113 -11.51 -2.02 4.84
C ARG A 113 -12.80 -1.25 4.60
N LEU A 114 -13.88 -1.95 4.23
CA LEU A 114 -15.17 -1.34 3.93
C LEU A 114 -15.85 -0.73 5.17
N LYS A 115 -15.87 -1.45 6.31
CA LYS A 115 -16.44 -0.92 7.56
C LYS A 115 -15.64 0.28 8.06
N THR A 116 -14.32 0.20 8.01
CA THR A 116 -13.41 1.29 8.37
C THR A 116 -13.66 2.51 7.48
N ALA A 117 -13.75 2.33 6.17
CA ALA A 117 -14.09 3.39 5.22
C ALA A 117 -15.43 4.05 5.58
N LYS A 118 -16.50 3.25 5.78
CA LYS A 118 -17.82 3.78 6.17
C LYS A 118 -17.74 4.59 7.47
N THR A 119 -17.05 4.10 8.50
CA THR A 119 -16.85 4.82 9.76
C THR A 119 -16.12 6.16 9.53
N LEU A 120 -15.05 6.17 8.73
CA LEU A 120 -14.31 7.39 8.42
C LEU A 120 -15.18 8.42 7.68
N LEU A 121 -16.05 7.98 6.76
CA LEU A 121 -16.95 8.86 6.02
C LEU A 121 -17.97 9.59 6.90
N THR A 122 -18.30 9.04 8.07
CA THR A 122 -19.19 9.71 9.03
C THR A 122 -18.50 10.83 9.82
N ASN A 123 -17.17 10.95 9.75
CA ASN A 123 -16.44 11.90 10.57
C ASN A 123 -16.41 13.32 9.97
N PRO A 124 -16.91 14.35 10.69
CA PRO A 124 -16.79 15.74 10.26
C PRO A 124 -15.35 16.29 10.33
N ARG A 125 -14.44 15.68 11.11
CA ARG A 125 -13.07 16.20 11.33
C ARG A 125 -12.08 15.88 10.21
N LEU A 126 -12.36 14.89 9.35
CA LEU A 126 -11.51 14.59 8.22
C LEU A 126 -11.70 15.64 7.11
N HIS A 127 -10.58 16.05 6.49
CA HIS A 127 -10.61 16.95 5.34
C HIS A 127 -11.41 16.32 4.20
N ILE A 128 -12.12 17.16 3.44
CA ILE A 128 -13.03 16.70 2.39
C ILE A 128 -12.32 15.87 1.31
N ASP A 129 -11.07 16.20 0.99
CA ASP A 129 -10.30 15.48 -0.02
C ASP A 129 -10.05 14.01 0.36
N TYR A 130 -9.80 13.70 1.63
CA TYR A 130 -9.65 12.30 2.07
C TYR A 130 -10.96 11.55 1.96
N LEU A 131 -12.04 12.20 2.38
CA LEU A 131 -13.36 11.59 2.35
C LEU A 131 -13.78 11.31 0.92
N TYR A 132 -13.50 12.23 0.00
CA TYR A 132 -13.71 12.01 -1.42
C TYR A 132 -12.85 10.85 -1.95
N SER A 133 -11.56 10.80 -1.60
CA SER A 133 -10.67 9.71 -2.02
C SER A 133 -11.12 8.35 -1.50
N ILE A 134 -11.47 8.25 -0.22
CA ILE A 134 -12.00 7.02 0.42
C ILE A 134 -13.34 6.64 -0.21
N ALA A 135 -14.28 7.59 -0.32
CA ALA A 135 -15.59 7.31 -0.91
C ALA A 135 -15.47 6.84 -2.35
N LYS A 136 -14.59 7.44 -3.14
CA LYS A 136 -14.32 6.99 -4.51
C LYS A 136 -13.69 5.59 -4.53
N HIS A 137 -12.71 5.33 -3.67
CA HIS A 137 -12.01 4.04 -3.64
C HIS A 137 -12.97 2.88 -3.31
N TYR A 138 -13.92 3.10 -2.39
CA TYR A 138 -14.87 2.08 -1.93
C TYR A 138 -16.27 2.17 -2.58
N ASP A 139 -16.46 3.03 -3.57
CA ASP A 139 -17.77 3.29 -4.20
C ASP A 139 -18.88 3.69 -3.20
N LEU A 140 -18.55 4.57 -2.27
CA LEU A 140 -19.42 5.08 -1.20
C LEU A 140 -19.77 6.57 -1.40
N MET A 141 -19.83 7.04 -2.65
CA MET A 141 -20.07 8.46 -2.97
C MET A 141 -21.45 8.96 -2.52
N GLU A 142 -22.46 8.09 -2.45
CA GLU A 142 -23.79 8.45 -1.95
C GLU A 142 -23.76 8.77 -0.44
N ASN A 143 -22.88 8.12 0.31
CA ASN A 143 -22.75 8.31 1.76
C ASN A 143 -22.09 9.65 2.10
N THR A 144 -21.15 10.14 1.27
CA THR A 144 -20.49 11.44 1.49
C THR A 144 -21.41 12.61 1.17
N LEU A 145 -22.21 12.52 0.11
CA LEU A 145 -23.12 13.58 -0.33
C LEU A 145 -24.35 13.74 0.57
N SER A 146 -24.83 12.65 1.16
CA SER A 146 -26.00 12.69 2.05
C SER A 146 -25.71 13.29 3.44
N HIS A 147 -24.50 13.10 3.96
CA HIS A 147 -24.17 13.49 5.34
C HIS A 147 -23.57 14.89 5.47
N ARG A 148 -22.90 15.40 4.44
CA ARG A 148 -22.37 16.77 4.43
C ARG A 148 -23.30 17.64 3.61
N ASN A 149 -24.24 18.29 4.31
CA ASN A 149 -25.14 19.31 3.78
C ASN A 149 -24.52 20.04 2.57
N THR A 150 -25.25 20.04 1.45
CA THR A 150 -24.89 20.57 0.12
C THR A 150 -24.31 21.99 0.08
N ASN A 151 -24.30 22.70 1.20
CA ASN A 151 -23.77 24.06 1.36
C ASN A 151 -22.23 24.14 1.51
N LEU A 152 -21.52 23.01 1.64
CA LEU A 152 -20.05 22.95 1.70
C LEU A 152 -19.38 22.51 0.38
N MET A 153 -20.13 22.41 -0.72
CA MET A 153 -19.55 22.35 -2.07
C MET A 153 -18.71 23.62 -2.27
N CYS A 154 -17.39 23.47 -2.16
CA CYS A 154 -16.41 24.56 -2.15
C CYS A 154 -16.63 25.52 -3.35
N PRO A 155 -17.11 26.76 -3.13
CA PRO A 155 -17.34 27.73 -4.21
C PRO A 155 -16.06 28.04 -5.02
N ASN A 156 -14.89 27.85 -4.39
CA ASN A 156 -13.60 28.09 -5.01
C ASN A 156 -13.17 27.05 -6.06
N PHE A 157 -13.93 25.95 -6.23
CA PHE A 157 -13.78 25.07 -7.40
C PHE A 157 -14.74 25.47 -8.55
N MET A 158 -15.65 26.41 -8.30
CA MET A 158 -16.72 26.87 -9.20
C MET A 158 -16.50 28.30 -9.75
N GLU A 159 -15.65 29.12 -9.12
CA GLU A 159 -15.34 30.49 -9.56
C GLU A 159 -14.03 30.56 -10.35
N GLY A 160 -14.05 29.98 -11.55
CA GLY A 160 -12.95 30.05 -12.52
C GLY A 160 -13.48 30.25 -13.94
N ASP A 161 -13.70 31.52 -14.30
CA ASP A 161 -13.83 32.06 -15.65
C ASP A 161 -15.05 31.57 -16.49
N GLU A 162 -15.81 32.49 -17.07
CA GLU A 162 -16.96 32.17 -17.94
C GLU A 162 -16.55 31.36 -19.19
N ALA A 163 -15.26 31.40 -19.57
CA ALA A 163 -14.67 30.53 -20.57
C ALA A 163 -14.80 29.03 -20.21
N SER A 164 -14.77 28.66 -18.92
CA SER A 164 -14.92 27.27 -18.46
C SER A 164 -16.36 26.74 -18.57
N ARG A 165 -17.36 27.63 -18.64
CA ARG A 165 -18.77 27.19 -18.78
C ARG A 165 -19.08 26.65 -20.18
N ARG A 166 -18.38 27.12 -21.23
CA ARG A 166 -18.59 26.65 -22.61
C ARG A 166 -17.88 25.32 -22.94
N SER A 167 -16.92 24.88 -22.12
CA SER A 167 -16.32 23.53 -22.22
C SER A 167 -17.08 22.42 -21.48
N ARG A 168 -18.27 22.71 -20.93
CA ARG A 168 -19.05 21.76 -20.12
C ARG A 168 -19.69 20.61 -20.90
N SER A 169 -19.79 20.66 -22.23
CA SER A 169 -20.21 19.49 -23.02
C SER A 169 -19.10 18.43 -23.20
N GLY A 170 -17.84 18.78 -22.88
CA GLY A 170 -16.70 17.85 -22.96
C GLY A 170 -16.20 17.35 -21.60
N ALA A 171 -16.23 18.18 -20.56
CA ALA A 171 -15.69 17.81 -19.23
C ALA A 171 -16.53 16.74 -18.51
N GLY A 172 -17.86 16.74 -18.69
CA GLY A 172 -18.74 15.66 -18.20
C GLY A 172 -18.35 14.31 -18.79
N ALA A 173 -18.14 14.24 -20.11
CA ALA A 173 -17.76 13.03 -20.81
C ALA A 173 -16.29 12.60 -20.58
N ILE A 174 -15.40 13.54 -20.26
CA ILE A 174 -14.00 13.23 -19.89
C ILE A 174 -13.94 12.67 -18.47
N CYS A 175 -14.75 13.18 -17.54
CA CYS A 175 -14.94 12.52 -16.26
C CYS A 175 -15.64 11.17 -16.45
N GLU A 176 -16.75 11.05 -17.16
CA GLU A 176 -17.42 9.75 -17.32
C GLU A 176 -16.49 8.66 -17.94
N LYS A 177 -15.70 8.99 -18.98
CA LYS A 177 -14.78 8.04 -19.63
C LYS A 177 -13.49 7.74 -18.85
N PHE A 178 -12.99 8.67 -18.04
CA PHE A 178 -11.84 8.40 -17.16
C PHE A 178 -12.28 7.62 -15.90
N PHE A 179 -13.58 7.63 -15.57
CA PHE A 179 -14.12 7.13 -14.31
C PHE A 179 -14.75 5.73 -14.45
N GLU A 180 -15.28 5.33 -15.61
CA GLU A 180 -15.80 3.96 -15.86
C GLU A 180 -14.78 2.82 -15.67
N LYS A 181 -13.47 3.09 -15.75
CA LYS A 181 -12.44 2.04 -15.66
C LYS A 181 -11.93 1.74 -14.24
N SER A 182 -12.35 2.48 -13.20
CA SER A 182 -11.61 2.48 -11.93
C SER A 182 -12.40 2.20 -10.64
N THR A 183 -13.72 2.02 -10.67
CA THR A 183 -14.55 2.08 -9.44
C THR A 183 -15.41 0.87 -9.10
N LEU A 184 -15.41 -0.23 -9.86
CA LEU A 184 -16.17 -1.45 -9.47
C LEU A 184 -15.54 -2.27 -8.30
N LYS A 185 -14.66 -1.68 -7.50
CA LYS A 185 -13.65 -2.43 -6.73
C LYS A 185 -14.11 -3.02 -5.38
N TYR A 186 -15.24 -2.63 -4.80
CA TYR A 186 -15.60 -3.05 -3.43
C TYR A 186 -17.12 -3.23 -3.20
N ILE A 187 -17.84 -3.74 -4.20
CA ILE A 187 -19.28 -4.04 -4.04
C ILE A 187 -19.44 -5.21 -3.05
N ALA A 188 -20.59 -5.28 -2.37
CA ALA A 188 -21.01 -6.39 -1.51
C ALA A 188 -21.07 -7.72 -2.29
N TRP A 189 -19.92 -8.31 -2.55
CA TRP A 189 -19.77 -9.53 -3.34
C TRP A 189 -20.56 -10.70 -2.76
N PRO A 190 -20.63 -10.92 -1.44
CA PRO A 190 -21.47 -11.99 -0.88
C PRO A 190 -22.94 -11.89 -1.31
N ASP A 191 -23.48 -10.67 -1.45
CA ASP A 191 -24.87 -10.46 -1.91
C ASP A 191 -25.03 -10.69 -3.42
N TYR A 192 -23.97 -10.47 -4.21
CA TYR A 192 -23.93 -10.84 -5.63
C TYR A 192 -23.83 -12.35 -5.79
N PHE A 193 -22.93 -13.00 -5.05
CA PHE A 193 -22.76 -14.45 -5.02
C PHE A 193 -24.06 -15.16 -4.61
N ALA A 194 -24.75 -14.67 -3.58
CA ALA A 194 -26.03 -15.23 -3.15
C ALA A 194 -27.13 -15.21 -4.24
N LYS A 195 -26.97 -14.41 -5.29
CA LYS A 195 -27.96 -14.22 -6.37
C LYS A 195 -27.51 -14.79 -7.73
N SER A 196 -26.23 -15.13 -7.88
CA SER A 196 -25.66 -15.63 -9.13
C SER A 196 -25.81 -17.15 -9.24
N ALA A 197 -25.99 -17.64 -10.47
CA ALA A 197 -25.99 -19.07 -10.74
C ALA A 197 -24.56 -19.64 -10.64
N PRO A 198 -24.36 -20.90 -10.18
CA PRO A 198 -23.03 -21.46 -9.95
C PRO A 198 -22.08 -21.42 -11.16
N ASP A 199 -22.62 -21.55 -12.37
CA ASP A 199 -21.88 -21.50 -13.64
C ASP A 199 -21.27 -20.12 -13.94
N GLN A 200 -21.75 -19.06 -13.29
CA GLN A 200 -21.20 -17.70 -13.41
C GLN A 200 -19.99 -17.47 -12.50
N TYR A 201 -19.77 -18.30 -11.47
CA TYR A 201 -18.69 -18.10 -10.50
C TYR A 201 -17.31 -18.22 -11.13
N LEU A 202 -17.09 -19.21 -11.99
CA LEU A 202 -15.79 -19.38 -12.64
C LEU A 202 -15.43 -18.19 -13.54
N GLN A 203 -16.39 -17.71 -14.34
CA GLN A 203 -16.18 -16.53 -15.20
C GLN A 203 -15.88 -15.29 -14.37
N TYR A 204 -16.59 -15.13 -13.25
CA TYR A 204 -16.35 -14.05 -12.32
C TYR A 204 -14.94 -14.13 -11.71
N ILE A 205 -14.55 -15.26 -11.10
CA ILE A 205 -13.23 -15.43 -10.50
C ILE A 205 -12.14 -15.14 -11.54
N GLN A 206 -12.30 -15.66 -12.77
CA GLN A 206 -11.35 -15.41 -13.84
C GLN A 206 -11.23 -13.92 -14.20
N LYS A 207 -12.36 -13.20 -14.23
CA LYS A 207 -12.40 -11.76 -14.46
C LYS A 207 -11.72 -11.00 -13.32
N VAL A 208 -12.03 -11.29 -12.07
CA VAL A 208 -11.42 -10.53 -10.98
C VAL A 208 -9.93 -10.89 -10.81
N MET A 209 -9.56 -12.14 -11.12
CA MET A 209 -8.16 -12.59 -11.16
C MET A 209 -7.40 -12.05 -12.39
N SER A 210 -8.07 -11.44 -13.38
CA SER A 210 -7.41 -10.66 -14.43
C SER A 210 -7.35 -9.16 -14.10
N GLU A 211 -8.26 -8.64 -13.27
CA GLU A 211 -8.38 -7.21 -12.96
C GLU A 211 -7.47 -6.70 -11.81
N ASN A 212 -6.43 -7.46 -11.45
CA ASN A 212 -5.37 -7.10 -10.48
C ASN A 212 -5.79 -6.72 -9.04
N TYR A 213 -7.08 -6.74 -8.69
CA TYR A 213 -7.54 -6.38 -7.33
C TYR A 213 -8.68 -7.30 -6.89
N ILE A 214 -8.33 -8.43 -6.25
CA ILE A 214 -9.26 -9.20 -5.40
C ILE A 214 -8.77 -9.00 -3.97
N GLU A 215 -9.65 -8.60 -3.06
CA GLU A 215 -9.36 -8.67 -1.63
C GLU A 215 -9.28 -10.15 -1.23
N TYR A 216 -8.32 -10.48 -0.39
CA TYR A 216 -8.02 -11.87 -0.08
C TYR A 216 -9.25 -12.65 0.43
N GLU A 217 -10.07 -12.03 1.27
CA GLU A 217 -11.27 -12.64 1.83
C GLU A 217 -12.24 -13.07 0.72
N ASP A 218 -12.37 -12.25 -0.33
CA ASP A 218 -13.20 -12.58 -1.48
C ASP A 218 -12.60 -13.74 -2.27
N LEU A 219 -11.26 -13.79 -2.43
CA LEU A 219 -10.59 -14.91 -3.08
C LEU A 219 -10.81 -16.22 -2.32
N LEU A 220 -10.61 -16.23 -0.99
CA LEU A 220 -10.87 -17.43 -0.19
C LEU A 220 -12.31 -17.87 -0.29
N PHE A 221 -13.24 -16.93 -0.14
CA PHE A 221 -14.66 -17.20 -0.25
C PHE A 221 -14.97 -17.81 -1.62
N CYS A 222 -14.43 -17.27 -2.70
CA CYS A 222 -14.57 -17.85 -4.03
C CYS A 222 -14.01 -19.28 -4.10
N LEU A 223 -12.79 -19.50 -3.60
CA LEU A 223 -12.12 -20.80 -3.63
C LEU A 223 -12.85 -21.87 -2.79
N SER A 224 -13.57 -21.48 -1.73
CA SER A 224 -14.34 -22.41 -0.90
C SER A 224 -15.68 -22.80 -1.50
N HIS A 225 -16.18 -22.08 -2.50
CA HIS A 225 -17.50 -22.30 -3.11
C HIS A 225 -17.43 -22.93 -4.52
N ILE A 226 -16.24 -23.08 -5.10
CA ILE A 226 -16.05 -23.76 -6.39
C ILE A 226 -15.73 -25.25 -6.20
N SER A 227 -16.10 -26.05 -7.19
CA SER A 227 -15.78 -27.48 -7.24
C SER A 227 -14.26 -27.73 -7.29
N GLU A 228 -13.82 -28.95 -6.98
CA GLU A 228 -12.40 -29.33 -7.08
C GLU A 228 -11.87 -29.16 -8.52
N ASP A 229 -12.66 -29.52 -9.53
CA ASP A 229 -12.27 -29.38 -10.95
C ASP A 229 -12.09 -27.90 -11.35
N GLU A 230 -13.02 -27.04 -10.94
CA GLU A 230 -12.92 -25.59 -11.15
C GLU A 230 -11.73 -24.99 -10.40
N ARG A 231 -11.48 -25.45 -9.17
CA ARG A 231 -10.33 -25.03 -8.38
C ARG A 231 -9.03 -25.39 -9.06
N GLU A 232 -8.92 -26.59 -9.64
CA GLU A 232 -7.76 -26.99 -10.40
C GLU A 232 -7.53 -26.08 -11.63
N ILE A 233 -8.61 -25.71 -12.35
CA ILE A 233 -8.53 -24.76 -13.47
C ILE A 233 -7.99 -23.40 -13.00
N ILE A 234 -8.49 -22.89 -11.88
CA ILE A 234 -8.05 -21.63 -11.28
C ILE A 234 -6.59 -21.72 -10.81
N PHE A 235 -6.20 -22.82 -10.16
CA PHE A 235 -4.83 -23.04 -9.70
C PHE A 235 -3.86 -23.10 -10.88
N LYS A 236 -4.17 -23.85 -11.94
CA LYS A 236 -3.36 -23.90 -13.16
C LYS A 236 -3.10 -22.52 -13.77
N LYS A 237 -4.12 -21.67 -13.79
CA LYS A 237 -4.05 -20.36 -14.45
C LYS A 237 -3.44 -19.27 -13.57
N TYR A 238 -3.65 -19.32 -12.26
CA TYR A 238 -3.33 -18.23 -11.34
C TYR A 238 -2.48 -18.65 -10.13
N ALA A 239 -1.76 -19.77 -10.20
CA ALA A 239 -0.97 -20.34 -9.09
C ALA A 239 -0.09 -19.30 -8.38
N LEU A 240 0.70 -18.53 -9.15
CA LEU A 240 1.58 -17.49 -8.62
C LEU A 240 0.81 -16.45 -7.80
N ARG A 241 -0.28 -15.93 -8.38
CA ARG A 241 -1.06 -14.85 -7.77
C ARG A 241 -1.74 -15.32 -6.49
N ILE A 242 -2.30 -16.54 -6.51
CA ILE A 242 -2.89 -17.15 -5.32
C ILE A 242 -1.83 -17.30 -4.23
N LEU A 243 -0.65 -17.84 -4.56
CA LEU A 243 0.42 -18.03 -3.59
C LEU A 243 0.94 -16.70 -3.01
N MET A 244 0.99 -15.63 -3.81
CA MET A 244 1.38 -14.29 -3.34
C MET A 244 0.47 -13.75 -2.23
N TYR A 245 -0.84 -14.07 -2.24
CA TYR A 245 -1.74 -13.66 -1.16
C TYR A 245 -1.37 -14.27 0.18
N PHE A 246 -0.81 -15.47 0.18
CA PHE A 246 -0.33 -16.12 1.41
C PHE A 246 0.96 -15.48 1.96
N LEU A 247 1.57 -14.51 1.27
CA LEU A 247 2.69 -13.73 1.82
C LEU A 247 2.24 -12.51 2.63
N ASP A 248 0.93 -12.26 2.72
CA ASP A 248 0.37 -11.15 3.47
C ASP A 248 -0.24 -11.62 4.80
N TRP A 249 -0.11 -10.76 5.82
CA TRP A 249 -0.72 -10.98 7.13
C TRP A 249 -2.23 -11.20 6.99
N PRO A 250 -2.84 -12.21 7.64
CA PRO A 250 -2.29 -13.12 8.65
C PRO A 250 -1.90 -14.52 8.12
N LEU A 251 -1.65 -14.66 6.84
CA LEU A 251 -1.72 -15.97 6.15
C LEU A 251 -0.38 -16.64 5.96
N GLN A 252 0.69 -16.00 6.40
CA GLN A 252 2.04 -16.48 6.14
C GLN A 252 2.29 -17.85 6.76
N SER A 253 1.57 -18.22 7.84
CA SER A 253 1.60 -19.57 8.40
C SER A 253 1.08 -20.64 7.44
N GLU A 254 0.10 -20.29 6.61
CA GLU A 254 -0.53 -21.18 5.63
C GLU A 254 0.20 -21.22 4.28
N PHE A 255 1.20 -20.35 4.10
CA PHE A 255 1.94 -20.22 2.84
C PHE A 255 2.56 -21.54 2.37
N LEU A 256 3.24 -22.26 3.26
CA LEU A 256 3.91 -23.52 2.89
C LEU A 256 2.91 -24.63 2.59
N TYR A 257 1.76 -24.62 3.25
CA TYR A 257 0.68 -25.53 2.94
C TYR A 257 0.14 -25.25 1.53
N ALA A 258 -0.23 -24.00 1.24
CA ALA A 258 -0.69 -23.59 -0.09
C ALA A 258 0.37 -23.85 -1.19
N ALA A 259 1.65 -23.60 -0.89
CA ALA A 259 2.76 -23.83 -1.82
C ALA A 259 2.82 -25.29 -2.30
N LYS A 260 2.63 -26.27 -1.41
CA LYS A 260 2.65 -27.70 -1.79
C LYS A 260 1.60 -28.04 -2.84
N HIS A 261 0.43 -27.40 -2.79
CA HIS A 261 -0.65 -27.61 -3.74
C HIS A 261 -0.48 -26.81 -5.03
N LEU A 262 0.19 -25.65 -4.98
CA LEU A 262 0.32 -24.74 -6.12
C LEU A 262 1.60 -24.94 -6.94
N LEU A 263 2.69 -25.42 -6.33
CA LEU A 263 3.98 -25.65 -6.99
C LEU A 263 3.92 -26.55 -8.24
N PRO A 264 3.08 -27.59 -8.33
CA PRO A 264 2.94 -28.38 -9.56
C PRO A 264 2.53 -27.56 -10.80
N TYR A 265 1.90 -26.40 -10.59
CA TYR A 265 1.43 -25.52 -11.66
C TYR A 265 2.41 -24.39 -11.97
N PHE A 266 3.55 -24.31 -11.29
CA PHE A 266 4.52 -23.23 -11.46
C PHE A 266 5.41 -23.48 -12.69
N THR A 267 5.54 -22.44 -13.52
CA THR A 267 6.66 -22.35 -14.47
C THR A 267 7.92 -21.85 -13.75
N GLY A 268 9.09 -22.02 -14.37
CA GLY A 268 10.34 -21.44 -13.85
C GLY A 268 10.24 -19.93 -13.61
N ASN A 269 9.55 -19.19 -14.50
CA ASN A 269 9.32 -17.76 -14.33
C ASN A 269 8.43 -17.46 -13.11
N ASN A 270 7.32 -18.19 -12.93
CA ASN A 270 6.48 -17.99 -11.75
C ASN A 270 7.25 -18.23 -10.44
N PHE A 271 8.09 -19.26 -10.43
CA PHE A 271 8.94 -19.57 -9.28
C PHE A 271 9.98 -18.48 -9.02
N ARG A 272 10.61 -17.94 -10.06
CA ARG A 272 11.51 -16.78 -9.93
C ARG A 272 10.78 -15.55 -9.39
N ASP A 273 9.58 -15.29 -9.88
CA ASP A 273 8.82 -14.09 -9.52
C ASP A 273 8.38 -14.14 -8.03
N ILE A 274 7.92 -15.29 -7.52
CA ILE A 274 7.60 -15.42 -6.08
C ILE A 274 8.85 -15.26 -5.20
N LEU A 275 10.00 -15.81 -5.61
CA LEU A 275 11.26 -15.63 -4.88
C LEU A 275 11.68 -14.16 -4.88
N THR A 276 11.45 -13.45 -5.98
CA THR A 276 11.71 -12.01 -6.08
C THR A 276 10.85 -11.24 -5.09
N VAL A 277 9.56 -11.55 -5.00
CA VAL A 277 8.64 -10.91 -4.04
C VAL A 277 9.09 -11.16 -2.60
N ILE A 278 9.43 -12.40 -2.24
CA ILE A 278 9.89 -12.73 -0.89
C ILE A 278 11.21 -12.01 -0.56
N LEU A 279 12.21 -12.11 -1.45
CA LEU A 279 13.52 -11.52 -1.22
C LEU A 279 13.46 -9.99 -1.18
N TYR A 280 12.83 -9.36 -2.16
CA TYR A 280 12.84 -7.92 -2.29
C TYR A 280 11.77 -7.27 -1.42
N GLU A 281 10.51 -7.62 -1.60
CA GLU A 281 9.41 -6.89 -0.98
C GLU A 281 9.18 -7.25 0.49
N ARG A 282 9.57 -8.47 0.90
CA ARG A 282 9.39 -8.93 2.27
C ARG A 282 10.69 -8.77 3.06
N ILE A 283 11.76 -9.44 2.63
CA ILE A 283 13.02 -9.44 3.39
C ILE A 283 13.75 -8.10 3.24
N MET A 284 14.09 -7.66 2.02
CA MET A 284 14.95 -6.48 1.87
C MET A 284 14.31 -5.17 2.33
N LEU A 285 13.00 -5.00 2.09
CA LEU A 285 12.26 -3.86 2.61
C LEU A 285 12.06 -3.89 4.13
N GLY A 286 12.57 -4.92 4.83
CA GLY A 286 12.55 -4.98 6.29
C GLY A 286 11.15 -5.20 6.85
N ARG A 287 10.32 -6.01 6.17
CA ARG A 287 9.02 -6.40 6.73
C ARG A 287 9.25 -7.28 7.95
N LYS A 288 8.64 -6.89 9.07
CA LYS A 288 8.77 -7.56 10.38
C LYS A 288 7.48 -8.26 10.83
N ASP A 289 6.48 -8.36 9.96
CA ASP A 289 5.19 -9.01 10.24
C ASP A 289 5.27 -10.54 10.15
N PHE A 290 6.39 -11.09 9.66
CA PHE A 290 6.64 -12.53 9.64
C PHE A 290 8.14 -12.85 9.52
N ASN A 291 8.56 -14.05 9.92
CA ASN A 291 9.93 -14.53 9.67
C ASN A 291 10.09 -15.03 8.23
N TYR A 292 10.18 -14.09 7.29
CA TYR A 292 10.28 -14.41 5.87
C TYR A 292 11.57 -15.14 5.48
N ILE A 293 12.64 -15.03 6.28
CA ILE A 293 13.87 -15.80 6.04
C ILE A 293 13.63 -17.29 6.31
N SER A 294 12.97 -17.65 7.41
CA SER A 294 12.59 -19.04 7.68
C SER A 294 11.66 -19.57 6.59
N LEU A 295 10.60 -18.79 6.28
CA LEU A 295 9.65 -19.12 5.22
C LEU A 295 10.36 -19.38 3.89
N LEU A 296 11.33 -18.54 3.51
CA LEU A 296 12.11 -18.71 2.28
C LEU A 296 12.94 -19.99 2.29
N LYS A 297 13.61 -20.32 3.40
CA LYS A 297 14.41 -21.55 3.54
C LYS A 297 13.53 -22.79 3.40
N GLU A 298 12.39 -22.81 4.07
CA GLU A 298 11.44 -23.92 4.03
C GLU A 298 10.79 -24.05 2.65
N PHE A 299 10.38 -22.93 2.04
CA PHE A 299 9.82 -22.89 0.70
C PHE A 299 10.82 -23.42 -0.34
N TRP A 300 12.09 -23.03 -0.25
CA TRP A 300 13.14 -23.55 -1.11
C TRP A 300 13.36 -25.05 -0.92
N ALA A 301 13.33 -25.54 0.33
CA ALA A 301 13.53 -26.96 0.64
C ALA A 301 12.44 -27.85 0.04
N ILE A 302 11.17 -27.42 0.06
CA ILE A 302 10.04 -28.17 -0.52
C ILE A 302 9.92 -28.01 -2.04
N SER A 303 10.71 -27.12 -2.65
CA SER A 303 10.57 -26.80 -4.07
C SER A 303 11.09 -27.91 -5.00
N PRO A 304 10.35 -28.25 -6.08
CA PRO A 304 10.78 -29.20 -7.09
C PRO A 304 12.19 -28.92 -7.63
N LEU A 305 12.98 -29.99 -7.85
CA LEU A 305 14.37 -29.89 -8.32
C LEU A 305 14.50 -29.11 -9.65
N LEU A 306 13.54 -29.30 -10.56
CA LEU A 306 13.53 -28.60 -11.86
C LEU A 306 13.41 -27.08 -11.69
N LEU A 307 12.58 -26.62 -10.75
CA LEU A 307 12.43 -25.20 -10.46
C LEU A 307 13.68 -24.63 -9.79
N ARG A 308 14.31 -25.37 -8.88
CA ARG A 308 15.59 -24.96 -8.26
C ARG A 308 16.71 -24.82 -9.28
N ARG A 309 16.87 -25.80 -10.19
CA ARG A 309 17.85 -25.74 -11.30
C ARG A 309 17.61 -24.56 -12.24
N PHE A 310 16.35 -24.25 -12.53
CA PHE A 310 16.01 -23.06 -13.31
C PHE A 310 16.55 -21.78 -12.63
N ILE A 311 16.37 -21.66 -11.31
CA ILE A 311 16.86 -20.52 -10.55
C ILE A 311 18.38 -20.46 -10.48
N GLU A 312 19.10 -21.58 -10.38
CA GLU A 312 20.58 -21.61 -10.36
C GLU A 312 21.22 -20.88 -11.56
N THR A 313 20.53 -20.86 -12.71
CA THR A 313 20.97 -20.13 -13.90
C THR A 313 20.56 -18.64 -13.93
N ASN A 314 19.74 -18.20 -12.98
CA ASN A 314 19.21 -16.85 -12.88
C ASN A 314 20.07 -15.97 -11.95
N SER A 315 20.13 -14.67 -12.23
CA SER A 315 20.87 -13.70 -11.41
C SER A 315 20.37 -13.62 -9.97
N ILE A 316 19.10 -13.94 -9.69
CA ILE A 316 18.54 -13.96 -8.34
C ILE A 316 19.19 -15.02 -7.43
N TYR A 317 19.75 -16.09 -8.00
CA TYR A 317 20.32 -17.19 -7.23
C TYR A 317 21.40 -16.75 -6.25
N LYS A 318 22.29 -15.85 -6.67
CA LYS A 318 23.36 -15.33 -5.79
C LYS A 318 22.78 -14.66 -4.55
N ILE A 319 21.71 -13.90 -4.72
CA ILE A 319 21.03 -13.19 -3.63
C ILE A 319 20.27 -14.17 -2.74
N LEU A 320 19.58 -15.12 -3.36
CA LEU A 320 18.90 -16.20 -2.65
C LEU A 320 19.87 -16.97 -1.75
N MET A 321 21.01 -17.42 -2.29
CA MET A 321 22.02 -18.16 -1.52
C MET A 321 22.61 -17.32 -0.39
N HIS A 322 22.90 -16.04 -0.64
CA HIS A 322 23.37 -15.14 0.41
C HIS A 322 22.35 -15.00 1.54
N THR A 323 21.05 -14.91 1.19
CA THR A 323 19.95 -14.82 2.17
C THR A 323 19.77 -16.12 2.95
N MET A 324 19.81 -17.28 2.29
CA MET A 324 19.62 -18.59 2.93
C MET A 324 20.78 -18.98 3.85
N ASN A 325 22.00 -18.57 3.51
CA ASN A 325 23.19 -18.82 4.33
C ASN A 325 23.32 -17.84 5.51
N TYR A 326 22.41 -16.88 5.63
CA TYR A 326 22.43 -15.94 6.73
C TYR A 326 22.06 -16.63 8.06
N PRO A 327 22.86 -16.44 9.14
CA PRO A 327 22.58 -17.02 10.45
C PRO A 327 21.24 -16.54 11.00
N ILE A 328 20.45 -17.48 11.55
CA ILE A 328 19.19 -17.14 12.21
C ILE A 328 19.53 -16.42 13.53
N GLY A 329 18.97 -15.23 13.74
CA GLY A 329 19.15 -14.45 14.97
C GLY A 329 20.14 -13.29 14.86
N GLU A 330 20.86 -13.14 13.76
CA GLU A 330 21.69 -11.96 13.52
C GLU A 330 20.89 -10.83 12.81
N VAL A 331 21.40 -9.58 12.91
CA VAL A 331 20.79 -8.40 12.28
C VAL A 331 21.01 -8.44 10.77
N PHE A 332 19.96 -8.79 10.02
CA PHE A 332 20.03 -8.96 8.57
C PHE A 332 20.60 -7.71 7.87
N PRO A 333 21.65 -7.85 7.02
CA PRO A 333 22.36 -6.72 6.45
C PRO A 333 21.62 -6.17 5.22
N HIS A 334 20.45 -5.56 5.44
CA HIS A 334 19.57 -5.03 4.38
C HIS A 334 20.33 -4.21 3.35
N GLN A 335 21.25 -3.35 3.79
CA GLN A 335 22.04 -2.50 2.90
C GLN A 335 22.96 -3.30 1.95
N LYS A 336 23.67 -4.32 2.45
CA LYS A 336 24.57 -5.13 1.61
C LYS A 336 23.80 -5.93 0.56
N LEU A 337 22.62 -6.45 0.92
CA LEU A 337 21.73 -7.11 -0.03
C LEU A 337 21.18 -6.15 -1.06
N PHE A 338 20.82 -4.94 -0.65
CA PHE A 338 20.34 -3.89 -1.53
C PHE A 338 21.38 -3.51 -2.59
N GLU A 339 22.63 -3.35 -2.18
CA GLU A 339 23.75 -3.10 -3.08
C GLU A 339 23.97 -4.28 -4.05
N SER A 340 23.87 -5.51 -3.54
CA SER A 340 23.96 -6.73 -4.37
C SER A 340 22.86 -6.80 -5.42
N PHE A 341 21.61 -6.47 -5.06
CA PHE A 341 20.49 -6.42 -6.00
C PHE A 341 20.68 -5.36 -7.08
N HIS A 342 21.17 -4.18 -6.70
CA HIS A 342 21.47 -3.11 -7.66
C HIS A 342 22.50 -3.54 -8.71
N GLY A 343 23.52 -4.31 -8.32
CA GLY A 343 24.53 -4.84 -9.24
C GLY A 343 23.98 -5.85 -10.27
N THR A 344 22.83 -6.49 -10.01
CA THR A 344 22.26 -7.50 -10.92
C THR A 344 21.38 -6.93 -12.04
N GLY A 345 21.05 -5.64 -12.01
CA GLY A 345 20.10 -5.05 -12.97
C GLY A 345 18.65 -5.54 -12.80
N LEU A 346 18.34 -6.35 -11.79
CA LEU A 346 16.97 -6.84 -11.54
C LEU A 346 16.01 -5.73 -11.09
N MET A 347 16.54 -4.57 -10.68
CA MET A 347 15.76 -3.40 -10.25
C MET A 347 15.03 -2.68 -11.40
N PHE A 348 15.33 -2.96 -12.67
CA PHE A 348 14.76 -2.20 -13.81
C PHE A 348 13.28 -2.52 -14.11
N GLY A 349 12.64 -3.47 -13.41
CA GLY A 349 11.20 -3.77 -13.55
C GLY A 349 10.33 -3.40 -12.33
N TYR A 350 10.93 -3.20 -11.15
CA TYR A 350 10.24 -2.96 -9.88
C TYR A 350 10.60 -1.56 -9.34
N GLN A 351 10.31 -0.51 -10.10
CA GLN A 351 10.35 0.86 -9.56
C GLN A 351 9.11 1.10 -8.68
N GLY A 352 9.12 0.53 -7.48
CA GLY A 352 8.48 1.18 -6.34
C GLY A 352 9.14 2.54 -6.12
N MET A 353 8.33 3.58 -5.99
CA MET A 353 8.70 5.00 -5.91
C MET A 353 10.09 5.27 -5.32
N LYS A 354 11.07 5.55 -6.18
CA LYS A 354 12.27 6.30 -5.81
C LYS A 354 12.18 7.67 -6.45
N TYR A 355 12.29 8.72 -5.64
CA TYR A 355 12.64 10.05 -6.13
C TYR A 355 13.98 9.93 -6.85
N VAL A 356 14.00 10.15 -8.17
CA VAL A 356 15.26 10.38 -8.87
C VAL A 356 15.60 11.85 -8.67
N LEU A 357 16.48 12.14 -7.72
CA LEU A 357 17.07 13.47 -7.54
C LEU A 357 18.14 13.63 -8.64
N ILE A 358 17.74 14.19 -9.78
CA ILE A 358 18.70 14.56 -10.83
C ILE A 358 19.31 15.89 -10.43
N ARG A 359 20.58 15.88 -10.04
CA ARG A 359 21.37 17.11 -9.86
C ARG A 359 21.67 17.69 -11.25
N LEU A 360 20.87 18.65 -11.68
CA LEU A 360 21.20 19.49 -12.83
C LEU A 360 21.95 20.71 -12.29
N GLU A 361 23.20 20.89 -12.70
CA GLU A 361 23.91 22.15 -12.46
C GLU A 361 23.29 23.21 -13.37
N THR A 362 22.35 23.98 -12.83
CA THR A 362 21.91 25.23 -13.43
C THR A 362 22.79 26.37 -12.90
N PRO A 363 22.96 27.47 -13.66
CA PRO A 363 23.74 28.63 -13.22
C PRO A 363 23.31 29.24 -11.88
N ASP A 364 22.08 28.96 -11.43
CA ASP A 364 21.50 29.45 -10.18
C ASP A 364 21.47 28.41 -9.04
N LYS A 365 22.09 27.23 -9.20
CA LYS A 365 22.13 26.14 -8.21
C LYS A 365 20.75 25.66 -7.73
N SER A 366 19.73 25.72 -8.59
CA SER A 366 18.39 25.22 -8.24
C SER A 366 18.29 23.71 -8.41
N PHE A 367 17.49 23.06 -7.54
CA PHE A 367 17.27 21.61 -7.56
C PHE A 367 15.97 21.29 -8.29
N VAL A 368 15.98 20.23 -9.12
CA VAL A 368 14.78 19.67 -9.74
C VAL A 368 14.51 18.30 -9.13
N ALA A 369 13.42 18.18 -8.39
CA ALA A 369 12.90 16.89 -7.94
C ALA A 369 11.88 16.40 -8.97
N LEU A 370 12.09 15.21 -9.52
CA LEU A 370 11.09 14.53 -10.32
C LEU A 370 10.21 13.69 -9.40
N ASN A 371 8.93 14.02 -9.34
CA ASN A 371 7.93 13.17 -8.68
C ASN A 371 7.27 12.28 -9.73
N CYS A 372 7.39 10.96 -9.56
CA CYS A 372 6.68 9.97 -10.37
C CYS A 372 5.54 9.41 -9.53
N ASP A 373 4.40 10.09 -9.56
CA ASP A 373 3.20 9.62 -8.88
C ASP A 373 2.57 8.50 -9.71
N HIS A 374 2.57 7.29 -9.15
CA HIS A 374 1.91 6.06 -9.60
C HIS A 374 2.65 5.21 -10.65
N PHE A 375 3.38 4.22 -10.15
CA PHE A 375 3.73 3.01 -10.87
C PHE A 375 3.06 1.81 -10.20
N THR A 376 2.03 1.26 -10.81
CA THR A 376 1.54 -0.09 -10.51
C THR A 376 2.14 -1.04 -11.55
N PRO A 377 3.00 -2.00 -11.16
CA PRO A 377 3.84 -2.75 -12.09
C PRO A 377 3.08 -3.72 -13.02
N TYR A 378 1.76 -3.87 -12.87
CA TYR A 378 1.01 -4.95 -13.51
C TYR A 378 0.37 -4.62 -14.87
N LEU A 379 0.62 -3.45 -15.47
CA LEU A 379 -0.20 -2.99 -16.61
C LEU A 379 0.50 -2.83 -17.96
N GLY A 380 1.77 -3.15 -18.16
CA GLY A 380 2.38 -3.19 -19.51
C GLY A 380 2.34 -1.88 -20.34
N TYR A 381 1.77 -0.80 -19.83
CA TYR A 381 1.65 0.50 -20.49
C TYR A 381 2.49 1.54 -19.75
N LYS A 382 3.35 2.23 -20.51
CA LYS A 382 4.21 3.32 -20.01
C LYS A 382 3.45 4.65 -20.10
N PHE A 383 3.09 5.22 -18.96
CA PHE A 383 2.82 6.65 -18.84
C PHE A 383 3.70 7.23 -17.74
N CYS A 384 4.43 8.29 -18.08
CA CYS A 384 5.23 9.07 -17.14
C CYS A 384 4.63 10.48 -17.12
N SER A 385 4.11 10.93 -15.98
CA SER A 385 3.77 12.33 -15.77
C SER A 385 4.97 13.04 -15.13
N ILE A 386 5.37 14.18 -15.70
CA ILE A 386 6.44 15.01 -15.15
C ILE A 386 5.78 16.23 -14.50
N THR A 387 5.80 16.30 -13.17
CA THR A 387 5.30 17.45 -12.40
C THR A 387 6.47 18.33 -11.97
N TYR A 388 6.48 19.60 -12.40
CA TYR A 388 7.49 20.59 -12.03
C TYR A 388 7.06 21.36 -10.77
N VAL A 389 7.86 21.33 -9.71
CA VAL A 389 7.66 22.19 -8.53
C VAL A 389 8.70 23.31 -8.54
N TYR A 390 8.28 24.53 -8.87
CA TYR A 390 9.12 25.73 -8.73
C TYR A 390 8.87 26.41 -7.39
N LYS A 391 9.94 26.71 -6.64
CA LYS A 391 9.87 27.60 -5.47
C LYS A 391 9.78 29.06 -5.95
N LEU A 392 8.58 29.50 -6.32
CA LEU A 392 8.31 30.88 -6.72
C LEU A 392 8.28 31.79 -5.48
N ARG A 393 9.36 32.54 -5.24
CA ARG A 393 9.27 33.78 -4.45
C ARG A 393 8.40 34.75 -5.23
N ARG A 394 7.22 35.10 -4.69
CA ARG A 394 6.29 36.08 -5.27
C ARG A 394 7.01 37.41 -5.58
N ARG A 395 7.32 37.67 -6.85
CA ARG A 395 7.35 39.01 -7.43
C ARG A 395 6.62 39.00 -8.78
N LYS A 396 5.97 40.12 -9.06
CA LYS A 396 4.91 40.30 -10.07
C LYS A 396 5.31 39.84 -11.47
N ARG A 397 4.28 39.31 -12.17
CA ARG A 397 4.15 38.97 -13.60
C ARG A 397 5.19 39.60 -14.53
N ASP A 398 6.16 38.82 -14.98
CA ASP A 398 6.92 39.09 -16.20
C ASP A 398 6.59 38.05 -17.28
N LYS A 399 5.92 38.50 -18.36
CA LYS A 399 5.59 37.67 -19.53
C LYS A 399 6.85 37.12 -20.21
N ALA A 400 7.97 37.84 -20.14
CA ALA A 400 9.26 37.40 -20.66
C ALA A 400 9.75 36.12 -19.96
N LEU A 401 9.53 36.00 -18.65
CA LEU A 401 9.92 34.82 -17.88
C LEU A 401 9.06 33.60 -18.26
N GLN A 402 7.78 33.79 -18.60
CA GLN A 402 6.91 32.71 -19.07
C GLN A 402 7.34 32.18 -20.44
N THR A 403 7.70 33.07 -21.38
CA THR A 403 8.20 32.67 -22.71
C THR A 403 9.52 31.92 -22.59
N GLN A 404 10.46 32.43 -21.80
CA GLN A 404 11.74 31.75 -21.55
C GLN A 404 11.54 30.38 -20.85
N THR A 405 10.55 30.26 -19.96
CA THR A 405 10.20 28.99 -19.31
C THR A 405 9.61 27.99 -20.33
N LYS A 406 8.79 28.46 -21.27
CA LYS A 406 8.23 27.63 -22.35
C LYS A 406 9.31 27.11 -23.29
N GLU A 407 10.25 27.96 -23.70
CA GLU A 407 11.38 27.57 -24.56
C GLU A 407 12.31 26.57 -23.87
N ARG A 408 12.66 26.81 -22.59
CA ARG A 408 13.46 25.88 -21.78
C ARG A 408 12.78 24.53 -21.60
N ARG A 409 11.46 24.51 -21.41
CA ARG A 409 10.65 23.28 -21.37
C ARG A 409 10.73 22.51 -22.68
N THR A 410 10.57 23.18 -23.81
CA THR A 410 10.65 22.55 -25.14
C THR A 410 12.05 21.97 -25.41
N ALA A 411 13.11 22.73 -25.11
CA ALA A 411 14.49 22.26 -25.26
C ALA A 411 14.82 21.04 -24.38
N PHE A 412 14.33 21.04 -23.14
CA PHE A 412 14.50 19.91 -22.21
C PHE A 412 13.77 18.64 -22.69
N ILE A 413 12.52 18.78 -23.14
CA ILE A 413 11.74 17.65 -23.69
C ILE A 413 12.43 17.08 -24.94
N SER A 414 13.00 17.94 -25.79
CA SER A 414 13.79 17.50 -26.95
C SER A 414 15.00 16.67 -26.52
N LYS A 415 15.79 17.18 -25.57
CA LYS A 415 17.01 16.50 -25.09
C LYS A 415 16.71 15.15 -24.42
N LEU A 416 15.60 15.04 -23.69
CA LEU A 416 15.14 13.77 -23.14
C LEU A 416 14.71 12.78 -24.22
N ARG A 417 14.10 13.27 -25.31
CA ARG A 417 13.71 12.43 -26.45
C ARG A 417 14.94 11.83 -27.14
N ASP A 418 16.00 12.62 -27.29
CA ASP A 418 17.26 12.20 -27.91
C ASP A 418 18.00 11.16 -27.04
N LEU A 419 18.05 11.36 -25.72
CA LEU A 419 18.71 10.44 -24.78
C LEU A 419 17.98 9.09 -24.64
N CYS A 420 16.67 9.06 -24.90
CA CYS A 420 15.83 7.87 -24.67
C CYS A 420 15.43 7.13 -25.96
N HIS A 421 15.98 7.52 -27.13
CA HIS A 421 15.66 6.95 -28.44
C HIS A 421 14.14 6.80 -28.71
N TRP A 422 13.34 7.82 -28.35
CA TRP A 422 11.90 7.76 -28.60
C TRP A 422 11.58 8.01 -30.08
N PRO A 423 10.84 7.11 -30.77
CA PRO A 423 10.48 7.32 -32.17
C PRO A 423 9.53 8.52 -32.32
N ASN A 424 9.74 9.29 -33.39
CA ASN A 424 8.84 10.40 -33.73
C ASN A 424 7.43 9.85 -33.99
N ARG A 425 6.42 10.41 -33.30
CA ARG A 425 5.02 10.18 -33.68
C ARG A 425 4.75 10.91 -35.00
N PRO A 426 4.06 10.30 -35.97
CA PRO A 426 3.50 11.05 -37.09
C PRO A 426 2.51 12.08 -36.56
N THR A 427 2.56 13.29 -37.13
CA THR A 427 1.68 14.43 -36.82
C THR A 427 0.21 14.13 -37.08
#